data_AF-A0A327ZKC4-F1
#
_entry.id   AF-A0A327ZKC4-F1
#
_cell.length_a   1.000
_cell.length_b   1.000
_cell.length_c   1.000
_cell.angle_alpha   90.00
_cell.angle_beta   90.00
_cell.angle_gamma   90.00
#
_symmetry.space_group_name_H-M   'P 1'
#
loop_
_entity.id
_entity.type
_entity.pdbx_description
1 polymer ?
#
loop_
_entity_poly.entity_id
_entity_poly.type
_entity_poly.pdbx_seq_one_letter_code
_entity_poly.pdbx_strand_id
1 'polypeptide(L)'
;MRRSARQAADDITAIWGDAVDISVTPMIGVNDSGAVTTLADAESLLTHAKTEGYESVRFWSADRDTGDCPDGTLSSTCSGIAQDDHAFAKLFTTFND
;
A
#
# COMPACT_ATOMS: atom_id res chain seq x y z
N MET A 1 -4.93 -3.44 6.12
CA MET A 1 -4.32 -2.08 6.09
C MET A 1 -5.13 -1.01 5.37
N ARG A 2 -6.15 -1.36 4.57
CA ARG A 2 -6.99 -0.41 3.81
C ARG A 2 -7.47 0.83 4.59
N ARG A 3 -7.81 0.71 5.88
CA ARG A 3 -8.25 1.85 6.69
C ARG A 3 -7.10 2.77 7.12
N SER A 4 -5.92 2.22 7.41
CA SER A 4 -4.82 2.98 8.01
C SER A 4 -4.23 4.00 7.04
N ALA A 5 -4.02 3.64 5.77
CA ALA A 5 -3.49 4.57 4.77
C ALA A 5 -4.48 5.71 4.46
N ARG A 6 -5.79 5.41 4.44
CA ARG A 6 -6.85 6.41 4.22
C ARG A 6 -6.99 7.35 5.41
N GLN A 7 -7.05 6.79 6.61
CA GLN A 7 -7.12 7.58 7.84
C GLN A 7 -5.91 8.51 7.97
N ALA A 8 -4.71 8.03 7.62
CA ALA A 8 -3.52 8.87 7.63
C ALA A 8 -3.65 10.06 6.66
N ALA A 9 -4.22 9.85 5.47
CA ALA A 9 -4.47 10.95 4.54
C ALA A 9 -5.51 11.94 5.09
N ASP A 10 -6.63 11.45 5.63
CA ASP A 10 -7.66 12.28 6.25
C ASP A 10 -7.10 13.12 7.41
N ASP A 11 -6.28 12.50 8.26
CA ASP A 11 -5.64 13.15 9.40
C ASP A 11 -4.66 14.24 8.93
N ILE A 12 -3.84 13.98 7.90
CA ILE A 12 -2.91 14.97 7.36
C ILE A 12 -3.65 16.15 6.74
N THR A 13 -4.71 15.90 5.96
CA THR A 13 -5.58 16.97 5.44
C THR A 13 -6.20 17.78 6.56
N ALA A 14 -6.62 17.15 7.67
CA ALA A 14 -7.15 17.88 8.83
C ALA A 14 -6.10 18.73 9.56
N ILE A 15 -4.82 18.33 9.55
CA ILE A 15 -3.73 19.04 10.24
C ILE A 15 -3.18 20.19 9.37
N TRP A 16 -3.01 19.98 8.07
CA TRP A 16 -2.31 20.92 7.17
C TRP A 16 -3.22 21.60 6.14
N GLY A 17 -4.47 21.16 5.99
CA GLY A 17 -5.39 21.65 4.96
C GLY A 17 -4.86 21.40 3.54
N ASP A 18 -5.41 22.14 2.57
CA ASP A 18 -5.07 21.99 1.14
C ASP A 18 -3.70 22.60 0.77
N ALA A 19 -2.84 22.90 1.75
CA ALA A 19 -1.53 23.49 1.54
C ALA A 19 -0.46 22.47 1.10
N VAL A 20 -0.80 21.17 1.12
CA VAL A 20 0.08 20.07 0.73
C VAL A 20 -0.62 19.11 -0.21
N ASP A 21 0.14 18.50 -1.10
CA ASP A 21 -0.32 17.35 -1.86
C ASP A 21 -0.19 16.07 -1.02
N ILE A 22 -1.18 15.19 -1.14
CA ILE A 22 -1.22 13.92 -0.37
C ILE A 22 -0.60 12.80 -1.18
N SER A 23 0.34 12.08 -0.55
CA SER A 23 0.91 10.83 -1.06
C SER A 23 0.89 9.77 0.03
N VAL A 24 0.60 8.51 -0.32
CA VAL A 24 0.51 7.41 0.66
C VAL A 24 1.47 6.26 0.32
N THR A 25 2.05 5.63 1.34
CA THR A 25 3.01 4.51 1.18
C THR A 25 2.65 3.35 2.11
N PRO A 26 1.73 2.44 1.75
CA PRO A 26 1.51 1.19 2.49
C PRO A 26 2.75 0.30 2.52
N MET A 27 2.81 -0.56 3.53
CA MET A 27 3.68 -1.74 3.52
C MET A 27 2.85 -2.93 3.01
N ILE A 28 3.38 -3.67 2.03
CA ILE A 28 2.67 -4.78 1.36
C ILE A 28 2.68 -6.04 2.22
N GLY A 29 1.71 -6.95 2.09
CA GLY A 29 1.69 -8.17 2.89
C GLY A 29 1.64 -7.90 4.40
N VAL A 30 2.34 -8.70 5.20
CA VAL A 30 2.36 -8.62 6.67
C VAL A 30 3.15 -7.41 7.15
N ASN A 31 2.59 -6.64 8.09
CA ASN A 31 3.25 -5.50 8.74
C ASN A 31 3.76 -5.82 10.14
N ASP A 32 4.59 -4.92 10.65
CA ASP A 32 5.09 -4.90 12.03
C ASP A 32 3.98 -4.94 13.09
N SER A 33 2.81 -4.35 12.79
CA SER A 33 1.63 -4.37 13.68
C SER A 33 0.79 -5.65 13.58
N GLY A 34 1.16 -6.59 12.72
CA GLY A 34 0.39 -7.79 12.39
C GLY A 34 -0.77 -7.57 11.41
N ALA A 35 -1.04 -6.32 11.01
CA ALA A 35 -2.00 -6.06 9.93
C ALA A 35 -1.46 -6.57 8.58
N VAL A 36 -2.36 -7.02 7.71
CA VAL A 36 -1.99 -7.48 6.35
C VAL A 36 -2.54 -6.51 5.29
N THR A 37 -1.72 -6.20 4.28
CA THR A 37 -2.12 -5.56 3.02
C THR A 37 -2.15 -6.64 1.94
N THR A 38 -3.35 -7.01 1.52
CA THR A 38 -3.53 -7.89 0.37
C THR A 38 -3.49 -7.09 -0.94
N LEU A 39 -3.41 -7.78 -2.09
CA LEU A 39 -3.58 -7.13 -3.40
C LEU A 39 -4.93 -6.41 -3.51
N ALA A 40 -6.01 -6.98 -2.95
CA ALA A 40 -7.33 -6.35 -2.94
C ALA A 40 -7.38 -5.07 -2.06
N ASP A 41 -6.65 -5.04 -0.94
CA ASP A 41 -6.50 -3.84 -0.13
C ASP A 41 -5.75 -2.75 -0.90
N ALA A 42 -4.68 -3.13 -1.61
CA ALA A 42 -3.90 -2.22 -2.44
C ALA A 42 -4.73 -1.66 -3.60
N GLU A 43 -5.46 -2.49 -4.34
CA GLU A 43 -6.35 -2.05 -5.43
C GLU A 43 -7.43 -1.07 -4.92
N SER A 44 -8.01 -1.39 -3.76
CA SER A 44 -8.94 -0.49 -3.08
C SER A 44 -8.29 0.85 -2.73
N LEU A 45 -7.05 0.84 -2.23
CA LEU A 45 -6.31 2.06 -1.88
C LEU A 45 -6.03 2.90 -3.13
N LEU A 46 -5.53 2.28 -4.21
CA LEU A 46 -5.26 2.95 -5.49
C LEU A 46 -6.51 3.61 -6.06
N THR A 47 -7.64 2.90 -6.07
CA THR A 47 -8.92 3.43 -6.54
C THR A 47 -9.32 4.69 -5.77
N HIS A 48 -9.16 4.68 -4.46
CA HIS A 48 -9.51 5.84 -3.65
C HIS A 48 -8.53 6.99 -3.79
N ALA A 49 -7.23 6.70 -3.81
CA ALA A 49 -6.22 7.72 -4.05
C ALA A 49 -6.48 8.44 -5.39
N LYS A 50 -6.94 7.71 -6.43
CA LYS A 50 -7.41 8.32 -7.69
C LYS A 50 -8.64 9.21 -7.49
N THR A 51 -9.65 8.72 -6.76
CA THR A 51 -10.89 9.47 -6.50
C THR A 51 -10.64 10.76 -5.73
N GLU A 52 -9.74 10.74 -4.74
CA GLU A 52 -9.43 11.89 -3.90
C GLU A 52 -8.34 12.82 -4.48
N GLY A 53 -7.74 12.45 -5.63
CA GLY A 53 -6.71 13.27 -6.28
C GLY A 53 -5.36 13.29 -5.57
N TYR A 54 -4.94 12.17 -4.97
CA TYR A 54 -3.62 12.05 -4.35
C TYR A 54 -2.52 12.16 -5.43
N GLU A 55 -1.38 12.75 -5.06
CA GLU A 55 -0.22 12.94 -5.95
C GLU A 55 0.44 11.61 -6.31
N SER A 56 0.63 10.71 -5.33
CA SER A 56 1.24 9.41 -5.59
C SER A 56 0.87 8.33 -4.57
N VAL A 57 0.98 7.08 -5.03
CA VAL A 57 0.94 5.90 -4.15
C VAL A 57 2.21 5.10 -4.38
N ARG A 58 2.94 4.82 -3.31
CA ARG A 58 4.18 4.01 -3.30
C ARG A 58 4.00 2.83 -2.36
N PHE A 59 5.00 1.95 -2.24
CA PHE A 59 4.93 0.89 -1.25
C PHE A 59 6.28 0.51 -0.66
N TRP A 60 6.24 -0.06 0.54
CA TRP A 60 7.38 -0.73 1.17
C TRP A 60 7.23 -2.25 1.06
N SER A 61 8.07 -2.95 0.30
CA SER A 61 9.15 -2.49 -0.59
C SER A 61 9.27 -3.45 -1.78
N ALA A 62 10.09 -3.10 -2.78
CA ALA A 62 10.31 -3.94 -3.96
C ALA A 62 10.82 -5.35 -3.60
N ASP A 63 11.79 -5.46 -2.69
CA ASP A 63 12.34 -6.74 -2.26
C ASP A 63 11.32 -7.62 -1.52
N ARG A 64 10.24 -7.03 -1.01
CA ARG A 64 9.15 -7.77 -0.36
C ARG A 64 8.09 -8.27 -1.33
N ASP A 65 8.13 -7.85 -2.59
CA ASP A 65 7.09 -8.13 -3.58
C ASP A 65 7.29 -9.50 -4.26
N THR A 66 7.33 -10.54 -3.42
CA THR A 66 7.42 -11.95 -3.81
C THR A 66 6.51 -12.79 -2.91
N GLY A 67 6.00 -13.88 -3.47
CA GLY A 67 5.07 -14.81 -2.80
C GLY A 67 5.71 -16.07 -2.23
N ASP A 68 7.04 -16.16 -2.21
CA ASP A 68 7.79 -17.37 -1.79
C ASP A 68 7.67 -17.71 -0.29
N CYS A 69 6.97 -16.90 0.51
CA CYS A 69 6.74 -17.12 1.94
C CYS A 69 5.27 -16.91 2.38
N PRO A 70 4.32 -17.76 1.93
CA PRO A 70 2.91 -17.60 2.30
C PRO A 70 2.60 -18.17 3.70
N ASP A 71 3.48 -17.92 4.67
CA ASP A 71 3.41 -18.46 6.05
C ASP A 71 3.07 -17.37 7.10
N GLY A 72 2.83 -16.14 6.66
CA GLY A 72 2.55 -15.02 7.54
C GLY A 72 3.79 -14.40 8.19
N THR A 73 5.00 -14.77 7.75
CA THR A 73 6.25 -14.22 8.28
C THR A 73 6.42 -12.75 7.89
N LEU A 74 6.77 -11.92 8.86
CA LEU A 74 7.29 -10.58 8.63
C LEU A 74 8.75 -10.69 8.16
N SER A 75 9.03 -10.24 6.94
CA SER A 75 10.37 -10.31 6.33
C SER A 75 10.70 -9.05 5.54
N SER A 76 11.99 -8.73 5.41
CA SER A 76 12.47 -7.65 4.54
C SER A 76 12.59 -8.07 3.06
N THR A 77 12.51 -9.36 2.76
CA THR A 77 12.69 -9.91 1.40
C THR A 77 11.50 -10.73 0.92
N CYS A 78 10.37 -10.68 1.61
CA CYS A 78 9.14 -11.33 1.20
C CYS A 78 7.92 -10.72 1.92
N SER A 79 6.75 -10.85 1.30
CA SER A 79 5.51 -10.20 1.74
C SER A 79 4.82 -10.93 2.91
N GLY A 80 5.10 -12.22 3.11
CA GLY A 80 4.39 -13.04 4.09
C GLY A 80 3.02 -13.54 3.62
N ILE A 81 2.66 -13.32 2.34
CA ILE A 81 1.38 -13.74 1.75
C ILE A 81 1.58 -14.50 0.43
N ALA A 82 0.57 -15.27 0.03
CA ALA A 82 0.53 -15.86 -1.31
C ALA A 82 0.24 -14.79 -2.36
N GLN A 83 1.10 -14.70 -3.37
CA GLN A 83 1.00 -13.79 -4.52
C GLN A 83 1.94 -14.27 -5.64
N ASP A 84 1.79 -13.71 -6.84
CA ASP A 84 2.82 -13.81 -7.87
C ASP A 84 3.98 -12.84 -7.57
N ASP A 85 5.17 -13.12 -8.12
CA ASP A 85 6.29 -12.19 -8.08
C ASP A 85 5.93 -10.86 -8.74
N HIS A 86 6.27 -9.77 -8.07
CA HIS A 86 6.04 -8.39 -8.51
C HIS A 86 4.56 -8.02 -8.69
N ALA A 87 3.63 -8.76 -8.07
CA ALA A 87 2.20 -8.53 -8.20
C ALA A 87 1.79 -7.13 -7.72
N PHE A 88 2.37 -6.62 -6.63
CA PHE A 88 2.08 -5.26 -6.16
C PHE A 88 2.66 -4.21 -7.10
N ALA A 89 3.90 -4.37 -7.56
CA ALA A 89 4.54 -3.46 -8.50
C ALA A 89 3.71 -3.32 -9.79
N LYS A 90 3.24 -4.45 -10.34
CA LYS A 90 2.36 -4.46 -11.51
C LYS A 90 1.01 -3.79 -11.23
N LEU A 91 0.42 -4.03 -10.06
CA LEU A 91 -0.85 -3.40 -9.69
C LEU A 91 -0.70 -1.87 -9.57
N PHE A 92 0.41 -1.38 -9.00
CA PHE A 92 0.62 0.04 -8.76
C PHE A 92 0.86 0.85 -10.05
N THR A 93 1.24 0.23 -11.17
CA THR A 93 1.32 0.95 -12.45
C THR A 93 -0.02 1.53 -12.87
N THR A 94 -1.12 0.90 -12.44
CA THR A 94 -2.49 1.35 -12.73
C THR A 94 -2.84 2.68 -12.07
N PHE A 95 -2.00 3.24 -11.19
CA PHE A 95 -2.28 4.53 -10.54
C PHE A 95 -2.19 5.72 -11.50
N ASN A 96 -1.25 5.69 -12.44
CA ASN A 96 -0.99 6.79 -13.37
C ASN A 96 -1.53 6.53 -14.80
N ASP A 97 -2.21 5.39 -14.99
CA ASP A 97 -2.94 5.05 -16.23
C ASP A 97 -4.29 5.76 -16.31
#